data_AF-A0A830GSW9-F1
#
_entry.id   AF-A0A830GSW9-F1
#
_cell.length_a   1.000
_cell.length_b   1.000
_cell.length_c   1.000
_cell.angle_alpha   90.00
_cell.angle_beta   90.00
_cell.angle_gamma   90.00
#
_symmetry.space_group_name_H-M   'P 1'
#
loop_
_entity.id
_entity.type
_entity.pdbx_description
1 polymer ?
#
loop_
_entity_poly.entity_id
_entity_poly.type
_entity_poly.pdbx_seq_one_letter_code
_entity_poly.pdbx_strand_id
1 'polypeptide(L)'
;MSTINPRPWYCPDALVDDYVAALQEGGDFRMLKAFKILRATVVNLGTVAITLYALSLGADPTLVGSLGLALLMLYNGIEIGDYAALLQALAEVSAQQSDDNDDP
;
A
#
# COMPACT_ATOMS: atom_id res chain seq x y z
N MET A 1 11.78 28.57 -10.61
CA MET A 1 10.37 28.39 -10.21
C MET A 1 10.09 26.90 -10.37
N SER A 2 10.40 26.12 -9.33
CA SER A 2 10.35 24.65 -9.40
C SER A 2 8.92 24.21 -9.68
N THR A 3 8.72 23.49 -10.77
CA THR A 3 7.42 22.94 -11.15
C THR A 3 7.02 21.90 -10.12
N ILE A 4 6.21 22.27 -9.14
CA ILE A 4 5.57 21.32 -8.24
C ILE A 4 4.57 20.56 -9.11
N ASN A 5 4.96 19.39 -9.62
CA ASN A 5 3.99 18.48 -10.22
C ASN A 5 3.10 17.97 -9.09
N PRO A 6 1.79 18.27 -9.09
CA PRO A 6 0.90 17.80 -8.04
C PRO A 6 0.89 16.26 -8.05
N ARG A 7 1.05 15.67 -6.86
CA ARG A 7 1.00 14.21 -6.68
C ARG A 7 -0.37 13.67 -7.11
N PRO A 8 -0.47 12.42 -7.59
CA PRO A 8 -1.75 11.84 -7.99
C PRO A 8 -2.74 11.81 -6.82
N TRP A 9 -4.03 12.01 -7.09
CA TRP A 9 -5.08 12.08 -6.06
C TRP A 9 -5.18 10.83 -5.16
N TYR A 10 -4.70 9.68 -5.65
CA TYR A 10 -4.68 8.40 -4.93
C TYR A 10 -3.42 8.20 -4.07
N CYS A 11 -2.48 9.15 -4.09
CA CYS A 11 -1.27 9.15 -3.26
C CYS A 11 -1.43 10.22 -2.17
N PRO A 12 -1.78 9.86 -0.92
CA PRO A 12 -1.93 10.82 0.15
C PRO A 12 -0.58 11.47 0.48
N ASP A 13 -0.54 12.81 0.51
CA ASP A 13 0.72 13.57 0.66
C ASP A 13 1.49 13.17 1.93
N ALA A 14 0.82 13.12 3.08
CA ALA A 14 1.44 12.75 4.35
C ALA A 14 2.08 11.35 4.30
N LEU A 15 1.44 10.39 3.61
CA LEU A 15 1.95 9.03 3.52
C LEU A 15 3.18 8.96 2.58
N VAL A 16 3.17 9.74 1.50
CA VAL A 16 4.31 9.86 0.61
C VAL A 16 5.49 10.49 1.35
N ASP A 17 5.25 11.55 2.12
CA ASP A 17 6.29 12.23 2.89
C ASP A 17 6.95 11.29 3.92
N ASP A 18 6.14 10.48 4.64
CA ASP A 18 6.65 9.48 5.57
C ASP A 18 7.56 8.45 4.86
N TYR A 19 7.19 8.00 3.67
CA TYR A 19 8.02 7.08 2.89
C TYR A 19 9.27 7.74 2.31
N VAL A 20 9.20 9.02 1.92
CA VAL A 20 10.39 9.77 1.49
C VAL A 20 11.38 9.85 2.64
N ALA A 21 10.93 10.23 3.84
CA ALA A 21 11.76 10.28 5.03
C ALA A 21 12.39 8.91 5.34
N ALA A 22 11.58 7.83 5.33
CA ALA A 22 12.07 6.48 5.58
C ALA A 22 13.11 6.00 4.54
N LEU A 23 12.95 6.37 3.27
CA LEU A 23 13.89 6.03 2.20
C LEU A 23 15.18 6.85 2.30
N GLN A 24 15.10 8.13 2.67
CA GLN A 24 16.26 9.00 2.89
C GLN A 24 17.09 8.57 4.11
N GLU A 25 16.45 8.04 5.15
CA GLU A 25 17.12 7.47 6.33
C GLU A 25 17.81 6.12 6.07
N GLY A 26 17.78 5.61 4.82
CA GLY A 26 18.40 4.35 4.43
C GLY A 26 17.51 3.13 4.64
N GLY A 27 16.19 3.31 4.75
CA GLY A 27 15.22 2.22 4.81
C GLY A 27 15.27 1.36 3.55
N ASP A 28 15.38 0.04 3.72
CA ASP A 28 15.36 -0.90 2.59
C ASP A 28 13.94 -1.01 2.01
N PHE A 29 13.76 -0.44 0.82
CA PHE A 29 12.52 -0.55 0.03
C PHE A 29 12.07 -2.01 -0.14
N ARG A 30 13.01 -2.96 -0.27
CA ARG A 30 12.71 -4.38 -0.41
C ARG A 30 12.09 -4.95 0.86
N MET A 31 12.55 -4.51 2.02
CA MET A 31 11.99 -4.87 3.32
C MET A 31 10.57 -4.31 3.49
N LEU A 32 10.37 -3.02 3.18
CA LEU A 32 9.04 -2.37 3.24
C LEU A 32 8.03 -3.09 2.34
N LYS A 33 8.44 -3.44 1.11
CA LYS A 33 7.61 -4.19 0.17
C LYS A 33 7.31 -5.61 0.64
N ALA A 34 8.31 -6.31 1.21
CA ALA A 34 8.14 -7.67 1.70
C ALA A 34 7.13 -7.76 2.86
N PHE A 35 7.22 -6.85 3.83
CA PHE A 35 6.25 -6.82 4.94
C PHE A 35 4.84 -6.51 4.48
N LYS A 36 4.67 -5.61 3.50
CA LYS A 36 3.38 -5.34 2.86
C LYS A 36 2.78 -6.57 2.19
N ILE A 37 3.55 -7.26 1.34
CA ILE A 37 3.09 -8.47 0.66
C ILE A 37 2.72 -9.58 1.66
N LEU A 38 3.51 -9.74 2.70
CA LEU A 38 3.22 -10.72 3.75
C LEU A 38 1.91 -10.39 4.47
N ARG A 39 1.72 -9.13 4.88
CA ARG A 39 0.50 -8.68 5.54
C ARG A 39 -0.72 -8.89 4.65
N ALA A 40 -0.61 -8.51 3.38
CA ALA A 40 -1.64 -8.71 2.36
C ALA A 40 -2.07 -10.18 2.26
N THR A 41 -1.09 -11.07 2.17
CA THR A 41 -1.30 -12.51 2.02
C THR A 41 -1.97 -13.10 3.26
N VAL A 42 -1.49 -12.76 4.45
CA VAL A 42 -2.04 -13.26 5.72
C VAL A 42 -3.49 -12.81 5.89
N VAL A 43 -3.79 -11.53 5.65
CA VAL A 43 -5.15 -11.00 5.81
C VAL A 43 -6.10 -11.58 4.78
N ASN A 44 -5.70 -11.67 3.50
CA ASN A 44 -6.52 -12.25 2.45
C ASN A 44 -6.83 -13.73 2.72
N LEU A 45 -5.80 -14.54 3.06
CA LEU A 45 -6.01 -15.95 3.39
C LEU A 45 -6.85 -16.13 4.65
N GLY A 46 -6.60 -15.33 5.69
CA GLY A 46 -7.40 -15.34 6.92
C GLY A 46 -8.87 -15.01 6.66
N THR A 47 -9.13 -13.97 5.86
CA THR A 47 -10.49 -13.56 5.49
C THR A 47 -11.22 -14.66 4.74
N VAL A 48 -10.58 -15.25 3.72
CA VAL A 48 -11.18 -16.36 2.96
C VAL A 48 -11.42 -17.57 3.86
N ALA A 49 -10.43 -17.96 4.67
CA ALA A 49 -10.55 -19.12 5.56
C ALA A 49 -11.68 -18.95 6.58
N ILE A 50 -11.76 -17.79 7.25
CA ILE A 50 -12.81 -17.50 8.24
C ILE A 50 -14.18 -17.46 7.56
N THR A 51 -14.28 -16.82 6.39
CA THR A 51 -15.55 -16.74 5.63
C THR A 51 -16.03 -18.14 5.26
N LEU A 52 -15.17 -18.96 4.65
CA LEU A 52 -15.50 -20.33 4.27
C LEU A 52 -15.83 -21.22 5.48
N TYR A 53 -15.08 -21.06 6.57
CA TYR A 53 -15.33 -21.79 7.81
C TYR A 53 -16.70 -21.44 8.39
N ALA A 54 -17.05 -20.14 8.48
CA ALA A 54 -18.36 -19.70 8.95
C ALA A 54 -19.50 -20.25 8.06
N LEU A 55 -19.34 -20.23 6.73
CA LEU A 55 -20.31 -20.81 5.81
C LEU A 55 -20.46 -22.33 6.01
N SER A 56 -19.36 -23.04 6.27
CA SER A 56 -19.40 -24.48 6.55
C SER A 56 -20.15 -24.82 7.85
N LEU A 57 -20.21 -23.89 8.81
CA LEU A 57 -20.99 -24.01 10.04
C LEU A 57 -22.47 -23.64 9.87
N GLY A 58 -22.90 -23.28 8.65
CA GLY A 58 -24.29 -22.92 8.34
C GLY A 58 -24.62 -21.44 8.55
N ALA A 59 -23.63 -20.55 8.58
CA ALA A 59 -23.89 -19.12 8.60
C ALA A 59 -24.60 -18.66 7.31
N ASP A 60 -25.35 -17.57 7.40
CA ASP A 60 -26.07 -16.99 6.26
C ASP A 60 -25.09 -16.64 5.12
N PRO A 61 -25.23 -17.25 3.92
CA PRO A 61 -24.29 -17.05 2.84
C PRO A 61 -24.35 -15.67 2.20
N THR A 62 -25.52 -15.02 2.23
CA THR A 62 -25.66 -13.66 1.72
C THR A 62 -24.97 -12.68 2.66
N LEU A 63 -25.21 -12.78 3.97
CA LEU A 63 -24.64 -11.86 4.95
C LEU A 63 -23.13 -12.07 5.12
N VAL A 64 -22.70 -13.31 5.38
CA VAL A 64 -21.28 -13.61 5.60
C VAL A 64 -20.47 -13.50 4.31
N GLY A 65 -21.04 -13.93 3.17
CA GLY A 65 -20.39 -13.79 1.87
C GLY A 65 -20.21 -12.34 1.45
N SER A 66 -21.23 -11.50 1.60
CA SER A 66 -21.12 -10.07 1.28
C SER A 66 -20.15 -9.34 2.20
N LEU A 67 -20.14 -9.63 3.51
CA LEU A 67 -19.17 -9.07 4.45
C LEU A 67 -17.74 -9.51 4.14
N GLY A 68 -17.52 -10.80 3.86
CA GLY A 68 -16.21 -11.31 3.46
C GLY A 68 -15.70 -10.62 2.20
N LEU A 69 -16.52 -10.51 1.17
CA LEU A 69 -16.18 -9.79 -0.07
C LEU A 69 -15.92 -8.30 0.17
N ALA A 70 -16.75 -7.63 0.98
CA ALA A 70 -16.55 -6.23 1.33
C ALA A 70 -15.22 -6.02 2.05
N LEU A 71 -14.88 -6.91 2.99
CA LEU A 71 -13.61 -6.85 3.72
C LEU A 71 -12.41 -7.03 2.78
N LEU A 72 -12.49 -8.01 1.87
CA LEU A 72 -11.48 -8.21 0.81
C LEU A 72 -11.34 -6.94 -0.04
N MET A 73 -12.42 -6.39 -0.58
CA MET A 73 -12.35 -5.19 -1.43
C MET A 73 -11.75 -3.99 -0.69
N LEU A 74 -12.20 -3.72 0.54
CA LEU A 74 -11.72 -2.61 1.35
C LEU A 74 -10.24 -2.75 1.68
N TYR A 75 -9.83 -3.94 2.14
CA TYR A 75 -8.45 -4.18 2.54
C TYR A 75 -7.49 -4.08 1.35
N ASN A 76 -7.84 -4.69 0.21
CA ASN A 76 -7.04 -4.60 -1.01
C ASN A 76 -7.00 -3.14 -1.54
N GLY A 77 -8.09 -2.38 -1.42
CA GLY A 77 -8.11 -0.96 -1.81
C GLY A 77 -7.15 -0.09 -1.00
N ILE A 78 -7.13 -0.29 0.33
CA ILE A 78 -6.22 0.44 1.23
C ILE A 78 -4.76 0.11 0.90
N GLU A 79 -4.42 -1.16 0.71
CA GLU A 79 -3.05 -1.57 0.39
C GLU A 79 -2.57 -1.06 -0.97
N ILE A 80 -3.45 -0.96 -1.97
CA ILE A 80 -3.11 -0.38 -3.28
C ILE A 80 -2.72 1.09 -3.12
N GLY A 81 -3.49 1.88 -2.36
CA GLY A 81 -3.17 3.29 -2.10
C GLY A 81 -1.84 3.45 -1.36
N ASP A 82 -1.61 2.61 -0.35
CA ASP A 82 -0.37 2.62 0.42
C ASP A 82 0.85 2.17 -0.41
N TYR A 83 0.67 1.24 -1.36
CA TYR A 83 1.71 0.86 -2.32
C TYR A 83 1.98 1.98 -3.34
N ALA A 84 0.94 2.66 -3.82
CA ALA A 84 1.08 3.77 -4.75
C ALA A 84 1.86 4.95 -4.13
N ALA A 85 1.58 5.27 -2.87
CA ALA A 85 2.32 6.29 -2.13
C ALA A 85 3.81 5.93 -1.96
N LEU A 86 4.10 4.65 -1.66
CA LEU A 86 5.48 4.17 -1.57
C LEU A 86 6.23 4.29 -2.92
N LEU A 87 5.57 3.97 -4.04
CA LEU A 87 6.16 4.14 -5.38
C LEU A 87 6.38 5.61 -5.73
N GLN A 88 5.45 6.48 -5.35
CA GLN A 88 5.59 7.92 -5.53
C GLN A 88 6.79 8.47 -4.75
N ALA A 89 6.94 8.07 -3.48
CA ALA A 89 8.09 8.44 -2.67
C ALA A 89 9.43 7.98 -3.28
N LEU A 90 9.48 6.75 -3.82
CA LEU A 90 10.66 6.24 -4.51
C LEU A 90 11.01 7.08 -5.74
N ALA A 91 10.01 7.48 -6.53
CA ALA A 91 10.21 8.33 -7.69
C ALA A 91 10.76 9.71 -7.31
N GLU A 92 10.27 10.29 -6.21
CA GLU A 92 10.74 11.59 -5.70
C GLU A 92 12.18 11.56 -5.21
N VAL A 93 12.56 10.54 -4.43
CA VAL A 93 13.95 10.38 -3.96
C VAL A 93 14.90 10.15 -5.14
N SER A 94 14.47 9.38 -6.14
CA SER A 94 15.28 9.10 -7.35
C SER A 94 15.47 10.35 -8.21
N ALA A 95 14.44 11.20 -8.33
CA ALA A 95 14.52 12.46 -9.05
C ALA A 95 15.48 13.45 -8.35
N GLN A 96 15.39 13.57 -7.02
CA GLN A 96 16.29 14.43 -6.22
C GLN A 96 17.76 14.03 -6.36
N GLN A 97 18.08 12.73 -6.36
CA GLN A 97 19.46 12.26 -6.57
C GLN A 97 19.99 12.52 -7.99
N SER A 98 19.09 12.63 -8.97
CA SER A 98 19.49 12.89 -10.36
C SER A 98 19.83 14.37 -10.55
N ASP A 99 19.02 15.27 -9.98
CA ASP A 99 19.23 16.72 -10.06
C ASP A 99 20.48 17.18 -9.27
N ASP A 100 20.81 16.53 -8.14
CA ASP A 100 21.99 16.86 -7.32
C ASP A 100 23.34 16.48 -7.98
N ASN A 101 23.32 15.61 -8.99
CA ASN A 101 24.52 15.20 -9.73
C ASN A 101 24.83 16.07 -10.96
N ASP A 102 23.95 17.03 -11.31
CA ASP A 102 24.07 17.89 -12.50
C ASP A 102 24.54 19.34 -12.18
N ASP A 103 24.95 19.65 -10.93
CA ASP A 103 25.52 20.96 -10.54
C ASP A 103 27.06 20.87 -10.33
N PRO A 104 27.91 21.60 -11.09
CA PRO A 104 29.38 21.47 -11.13
C PRO A 104 30.18 22.18 -10.01
#